data_AF-A0A535YDT6-F1
#
_entry.id   AF-A0A535YDT6-F1
#
_cell.length_a   1.000
_cell.length_b   1.000
_cell.length_c   1.000
_cell.angle_alpha   90.00
_cell.angle_beta   90.00
_cell.angle_gamma   90.00
#
_symmetry.space_group_name_H-M   'P 1'
#
loop_
_entity.id
_entity.type
_entity.pdbx_description
1 polymer ?
#
loop_
_entity_poly.entity_id
_entity_poly.type
_entity_poly.pdbx_seq_one_letter_code
_entity_poly.pdbx_strand_id
1 'polypeptide(L)'
;MHNERRLPLLRRQDTQGECGRGLLADRRSHRAPASVDADAAECPTSGRAQAHVRRRSDDSSSRTGKTRNIDLPALLDLARLRQFLASDRAEPRVQAPAAKEGGLCVEKEALDLPTFSVRVIDRRPAREHDVYDLTIDELHAFVANGVLAHNCIGNSGPLATPEIEKEVKDNDLNVVSVLSGNRNFEGRIHPLVKSSYLASPPLVVAYALAGTVHIDLEDEPIGNDKSGKPVFLKDIWPTPEEVNAVMNKAITQEMYATEYGKIFEGDRFWKTMPSPTGAMFKWDSKSTYVHEPPFFKDIAGARDVADIANARVLAVLGDSVTTDHISPAGSIPAASPAGQYLVSLGVKPVDFNQYGTRRGNHEVLIRGTFANIRLRNGLVEREGWWTKHLPSGEEMTIYDASMRYQRERTPLVILAGKEYGSGSSRDWAAKGPLLLGVRAVIAETFERIHRSNLVGMGILPLQYQPGQNAASLGLTGAETFTIRGLNKLAPRAIVDVEARRANGEVVRFRALARVDDPVDIDYMRSGGVLNFVFGELLAKN
;
A
#
# COMPACT_ATOMS: atom_id res chain seq x y z
N MET A 1 -45.15 -14.24 -33.97
CA MET A 1 -45.75 -14.86 -32.77
C MET A 1 -44.86 -14.54 -31.58
N HIS A 2 -45.42 -14.06 -30.47
CA HIS A 2 -44.65 -13.78 -29.27
C HIS A 2 -44.10 -15.06 -28.63
N ASN A 3 -42.93 -14.95 -28.00
CA ASN A 3 -42.62 -15.78 -26.83
C ASN A 3 -41.59 -15.06 -25.95
N GLU A 4 -42.08 -14.32 -24.97
CA GLU A 4 -41.25 -13.82 -23.88
C GLU A 4 -40.73 -15.00 -23.06
N ARG A 5 -39.44 -15.01 -22.70
CA ARG A 5 -38.95 -15.83 -21.59
C ARG A 5 -38.11 -15.00 -20.64
N ARG A 6 -38.56 -15.00 -19.38
CA ARG A 6 -38.05 -14.17 -18.29
C ARG A 6 -36.66 -14.63 -17.85
N LEU A 7 -35.78 -13.67 -17.58
CA LEU A 7 -34.55 -13.90 -16.82
C LEU A 7 -34.89 -14.23 -15.35
N PRO A 8 -34.20 -15.18 -14.69
CA PRO A 8 -34.43 -15.48 -13.28
C PRO A 8 -33.88 -14.37 -12.38
N LEU A 9 -34.73 -13.92 -11.45
CA LEU A 9 -34.39 -12.93 -10.42
C LEU A 9 -33.33 -13.48 -9.45
N LEU A 10 -32.28 -12.69 -9.20
CA LEU A 10 -31.33 -12.93 -8.12
C LEU A 10 -32.04 -12.85 -6.77
N ARG A 11 -31.98 -13.92 -5.97
CA ARG A 11 -32.50 -13.92 -4.60
C ARG A 11 -31.63 -13.03 -3.70
N ARG A 12 -32.23 -12.07 -3.01
CA ARG A 12 -31.64 -11.49 -1.79
C ARG A 12 -31.51 -12.61 -0.73
N GLN A 13 -30.37 -12.63 -0.04
CA GLN A 13 -30.30 -13.21 1.29
C GLN A 13 -30.71 -12.10 2.27
N ASP A 14 -31.88 -12.27 2.89
CA ASP A 14 -32.29 -11.43 4.02
C ASP A 14 -31.62 -11.96 5.29
N THR A 15 -30.60 -11.28 5.77
CA THR A 15 -30.13 -11.43 7.16
C THR A 15 -30.92 -10.48 8.05
N GLN A 16 -32.04 -10.94 8.58
CA GLN A 16 -32.73 -10.25 9.66
C GLN A 16 -31.82 -10.25 10.90
N GLY A 17 -31.33 -9.08 11.29
CA GLY A 17 -30.73 -8.87 12.61
C GLY A 17 -31.81 -8.65 13.65
N GLU A 18 -32.16 -9.68 14.42
CA GLU A 18 -33.11 -9.51 15.52
C GLU A 18 -32.53 -8.63 16.64
N CYS A 19 -33.35 -7.70 17.12
CA CYS A 19 -32.98 -6.71 18.11
C CYS A 19 -33.23 -7.23 19.53
N GLY A 20 -32.21 -7.85 20.14
CA GLY A 20 -32.26 -8.35 21.52
C GLY A 20 -31.99 -7.26 22.56
N ARG A 21 -33.04 -6.73 23.21
CA ARG A 21 -32.92 -5.82 24.35
C ARG A 21 -32.54 -6.57 25.64
N GLY A 22 -31.45 -6.12 26.26
CA GLY A 22 -31.24 -5.91 27.71
C GLY A 22 -31.66 -6.95 28.75
N LEU A 23 -30.75 -7.25 29.68
CA LEU A 23 -31.09 -7.66 31.04
C LEU A 23 -30.00 -7.20 32.04
N LEU A 24 -30.40 -6.33 32.97
CA LEU A 24 -29.67 -5.99 34.18
C LEU A 24 -30.14 -6.93 35.30
N ALA A 25 -29.23 -7.67 35.94
CA ALA A 25 -29.52 -8.31 37.23
C ALA A 25 -28.24 -8.58 38.06
N ASP A 26 -28.29 -8.04 39.26
CA ASP A 26 -27.31 -7.92 40.34
C ASP A 26 -26.99 -9.26 41.09
N ARG A 27 -25.90 -9.24 41.90
CA ARG A 27 -25.60 -10.05 43.13
C ARG A 27 -24.72 -11.32 43.15
N ARG A 28 -23.49 -11.07 43.64
CA ARG A 28 -22.88 -11.55 44.92
C ARG A 28 -22.02 -12.83 45.00
N SER A 29 -21.08 -12.75 45.95
CA SER A 29 -20.17 -13.77 46.53
C SER A 29 -18.90 -14.05 45.70
N HIS A 30 -17.68 -14.16 46.26
CA HIS A 30 -17.22 -14.29 47.66
C HIS A 30 -15.88 -13.58 47.97
N ARG A 31 -15.74 -13.12 49.23
CA ARG A 31 -14.53 -13.04 50.11
C ARG A 31 -13.24 -12.34 49.63
N ALA A 32 -12.91 -11.24 50.33
CA ALA A 32 -11.52 -10.88 50.72
C ALA A 32 -11.07 -11.72 51.94
N PRO A 33 -9.78 -11.73 52.37
CA PRO A 33 -9.08 -10.57 52.99
C PRO A 33 -7.67 -10.33 52.37
N ALA A 34 -6.83 -9.35 52.75
CA ALA A 34 -6.76 -8.54 53.97
C ALA A 34 -6.19 -7.10 53.75
N SER A 35 -6.37 -6.26 54.78
CA SER A 35 -5.76 -4.95 55.10
C SER A 35 -4.25 -4.81 54.76
N VAL A 36 -3.71 -3.61 54.49
CA VAL A 36 -3.37 -2.55 55.49
C VAL A 36 -3.56 -1.11 54.95
N ASP A 37 -4.06 -0.25 55.85
CA ASP A 37 -4.01 1.23 55.97
C ASP A 37 -3.20 2.02 54.92
N ALA A 38 -3.74 3.03 54.21
CA ALA A 38 -4.35 4.29 54.67
C ALA A 38 -3.34 5.34 55.18
N ASP A 39 -3.07 6.35 54.36
CA ASP A 39 -3.02 7.74 54.82
C ASP A 39 -3.17 8.72 53.63
N ALA A 40 -3.84 9.84 53.86
CA ALA A 40 -4.01 10.92 52.90
C ALA A 40 -3.32 12.19 53.42
N ALA A 41 -2.52 12.84 52.58
CA ALA A 41 -1.91 14.13 52.89
C ALA A 41 -1.92 15.04 51.66
N GLU A 42 -2.12 16.33 51.91
CA GLU A 42 -2.45 17.34 50.92
C GLU A 42 -1.23 17.86 50.12
N CYS A 43 -1.52 18.49 48.99
CA CYS A 43 -0.57 19.21 48.15
C CYS A 43 -0.12 20.53 48.82
N PRO A 44 1.15 20.91 48.68
CA PRO A 44 1.43 22.33 48.44
C PRO A 44 2.35 22.58 47.24
N THR A 45 2.19 23.79 46.70
CA THR A 45 2.81 24.29 45.47
C THR A 45 4.21 24.90 45.69
N SER A 46 4.85 25.22 44.56
CA SER A 46 6.02 26.10 44.38
C SER A 46 7.42 25.49 44.60
N GLY A 47 8.31 25.76 43.64
CA GLY A 47 9.68 25.26 43.65
C GLY A 47 10.45 25.63 42.38
N ARG A 48 10.80 26.91 42.21
CA ARG A 48 11.76 27.33 41.17
C ARG A 48 13.13 26.69 41.47
N ALA A 49 13.69 25.94 40.53
CA ALA A 49 15.08 25.51 40.57
C ALA A 49 15.80 25.91 39.27
N GLN A 50 16.57 27.01 39.32
CA GLN A 50 17.59 27.28 38.31
C GLN A 50 18.80 26.38 38.59
N ALA A 51 19.26 25.64 37.58
CA ALA A 51 20.51 24.89 37.65
C ALA A 51 21.44 25.30 36.50
N HIS A 52 22.41 26.16 36.81
CA HIS A 52 23.57 26.37 35.94
C HIS A 52 24.50 25.16 36.04
N VAL A 53 24.82 24.54 34.90
CA VAL A 53 25.94 23.59 34.79
C VAL A 53 26.95 24.13 33.77
N ARG A 54 28.20 24.27 34.22
CA ARG A 54 29.32 24.74 33.38
C ARG A 54 29.76 23.65 32.40
N ARG A 55 30.19 24.06 31.20
CA ARG A 55 30.94 23.22 30.27
C ARG A 55 32.23 22.68 30.91
N ARG A 56 32.48 21.38 30.74
CA ARG A 56 33.81 20.85 30.43
C ARG A 56 33.69 19.93 29.23
N SER A 57 34.76 19.90 28.43
CA SER A 57 34.89 19.08 27.23
C SER A 57 35.30 17.66 27.63
N ASP A 58 34.82 16.64 26.90
CA ASP A 58 35.62 15.98 25.87
C ASP A 58 34.82 14.89 25.13
N ASP A 59 35.34 14.56 23.96
CA ASP A 59 34.91 13.62 22.92
C ASP A 59 33.95 12.45 23.27
N SER A 60 32.80 12.40 22.58
CA SER A 60 32.21 11.13 22.11
C SER A 60 31.27 11.36 20.91
N SER A 61 31.49 10.61 19.83
CA SER A 61 30.79 10.78 18.55
C SER A 61 29.42 10.10 18.51
N SER A 62 28.43 10.69 19.20
CA SER A 62 27.03 10.30 19.04
C SER A 62 26.43 10.84 17.74
N ARG A 63 25.91 9.96 16.88
CA ARG A 63 25.13 10.36 15.68
C ARG A 63 23.75 10.85 16.10
N THR A 64 23.64 12.10 16.53
CA THR A 64 22.37 12.79 16.67
C THR A 64 21.87 13.22 15.28
N GLY A 65 20.64 12.84 14.93
CA GLY A 65 20.01 13.25 13.67
C GLY A 65 19.86 14.77 13.63
N LYS A 66 20.38 15.41 12.57
CA LYS A 66 20.24 16.87 12.39
C LYS A 66 18.87 17.20 11.83
N THR A 67 17.94 17.58 12.70
CA THR A 67 16.73 18.29 12.28
C THR A 67 17.14 19.67 11.78
N ARG A 68 16.84 20.00 10.52
CA ARG A 68 16.94 21.34 9.95
C ARG A 68 15.54 21.77 9.53
N ASN A 69 15.03 22.84 10.13
CA ASN A 69 13.82 23.49 9.64
C ASN A 69 14.17 24.30 8.38
N ILE A 70 13.30 24.24 7.37
CA ILE A 70 13.32 25.13 6.22
C ILE A 70 12.17 26.11 6.41
N ASP A 71 12.42 27.17 7.19
CA ASP A 71 11.38 28.14 7.54
C ASP A 71 11.00 28.99 6.32
N LEU A 72 9.72 28.93 5.94
CA LEU A 72 9.11 29.79 4.93
C LEU A 72 7.86 30.45 5.55
N PRO A 73 7.81 31.79 5.69
CA PRO A 73 6.69 32.44 6.35
C PRO A 73 5.41 32.37 5.50
N ALA A 74 4.44 31.59 5.97
CA ALA A 74 3.08 31.55 5.42
C ALA A 74 2.23 32.70 6.02
N LEU A 75 1.65 33.54 5.15
CA LEU A 75 0.63 34.51 5.52
C LEU A 75 -0.77 33.90 5.31
N LEU A 76 -1.51 33.70 6.40
CA LEU A 76 -2.77 32.96 6.40
C LEU A 76 -3.99 33.87 6.23
N ASP A 77 -4.97 33.42 5.44
CA ASP A 77 -6.29 34.04 5.28
C ASP A 77 -7.36 33.15 5.92
N LEU A 78 -7.71 33.46 7.17
CA LEU A 78 -8.45 32.57 8.08
C LEU A 78 -9.81 32.13 7.51
N ALA A 79 -10.57 33.06 6.94
CA ALA A 79 -11.92 32.79 6.46
C ALA A 79 -11.92 31.82 5.26
N ARG A 80 -11.00 32.05 4.30
CA ARG A 80 -10.85 31.16 3.14
C ARG A 80 -10.28 29.81 3.52
N LEU A 81 -9.34 29.77 4.46
CA LEU A 81 -8.76 28.52 4.91
C LEU A 81 -9.80 27.64 5.62
N ARG A 82 -10.63 28.23 6.49
CA ARG A 82 -11.73 27.54 7.16
C ARG A 82 -12.80 27.04 6.18
N GLN A 83 -13.13 27.83 5.16
CA GLN A 83 -14.02 27.38 4.07
C GLN A 83 -13.41 26.22 3.26
N PHE A 84 -12.12 26.27 2.96
CA PHE A 84 -11.40 25.20 2.26
C PHE A 84 -11.38 23.90 3.08
N LEU A 85 -11.02 23.98 4.36
CA LEU A 85 -11.06 22.86 5.31
C LEU A 85 -12.48 22.28 5.47
N ALA A 86 -13.52 23.09 5.32
CA ALA A 86 -14.92 22.64 5.31
C ALA A 86 -15.36 21.97 4.00
N SER A 87 -14.59 22.13 2.91
CA SER A 87 -14.89 21.55 1.59
C SER A 87 -14.09 20.28 1.26
N ASP A 88 -12.98 20.02 1.97
CA ASP A 88 -12.11 18.87 1.68
C ASP A 88 -12.66 17.56 2.29
N ARG A 89 -13.39 16.81 1.45
CA ARG A 89 -13.87 15.42 1.65
C ARG A 89 -14.19 15.03 3.10
N ALA A 90 -15.16 15.73 3.70
CA ALA A 90 -15.83 15.24 4.89
C ALA A 90 -16.76 14.06 4.52
N GLU A 91 -16.53 12.88 5.10
CA GLU A 91 -17.52 11.79 5.04
C GLU A 91 -18.77 12.20 5.86
N PRO A 92 -19.99 11.98 5.34
CA PRO A 92 -21.22 12.37 6.03
C PRO A 92 -21.41 11.54 7.30
N ARG A 93 -21.26 12.18 8.47
CA ARG A 93 -21.61 11.58 9.75
C ARG A 93 -23.13 11.62 9.96
N VAL A 94 -23.74 10.44 10.08
CA VAL A 94 -25.17 10.33 10.43
C VAL A 94 -25.37 10.77 11.88
N GLN A 95 -26.01 11.92 12.08
CA GLN A 95 -26.48 12.39 13.40
C GLN A 95 -28.01 12.38 13.45
N ALA A 96 -28.54 12.01 14.63
CA ALA A 96 -29.98 11.97 14.93
C ALA A 96 -30.57 13.40 15.05
N PRO A 97 -31.88 13.59 14.81
CA PRO A 97 -32.46 14.92 14.65
C PRO A 97 -32.50 15.73 15.96
N ALA A 98 -32.15 17.02 15.84
CA ALA A 98 -32.13 17.98 16.94
C ALA A 98 -33.50 18.65 17.20
N ALA A 99 -33.69 19.13 18.43
CA ALA A 99 -34.81 19.99 18.79
C ALA A 99 -34.55 21.46 18.42
N LYS A 100 -35.64 22.21 18.20
CA LYS A 100 -35.69 23.66 17.91
C LYS A 100 -35.14 24.48 19.10
N GLU A 101 -34.86 25.78 19.03
CA GLU A 101 -35.64 26.87 18.38
C GLU A 101 -34.87 28.21 18.39
N GLY A 102 -35.28 29.20 17.58
CA GLY A 102 -34.79 30.59 17.63
C GLY A 102 -33.93 31.01 16.44
N GLY A 103 -34.41 31.94 15.61
CA GLY A 103 -33.73 32.39 14.39
C GLY A 103 -33.61 33.91 14.26
N LEU A 104 -32.88 34.35 13.23
CA LEU A 104 -32.84 35.73 12.73
C LEU A 104 -32.40 35.71 11.25
N CYS A 105 -33.10 36.46 10.40
CA CYS A 105 -32.73 36.82 9.02
C CYS A 105 -32.46 38.36 9.01
N VAL A 106 -31.81 39.04 8.05
CA VAL A 106 -31.87 39.04 6.57
C VAL A 106 -30.61 39.78 6.01
N GLU A 107 -30.07 39.33 4.85
CA GLU A 107 -29.42 40.00 3.67
C GLU A 107 -28.78 41.44 3.74
N LYS A 108 -27.93 41.96 2.81
CA LYS A 108 -27.40 41.52 1.50
C LYS A 108 -26.13 42.31 1.05
N GLU A 109 -25.43 41.78 0.05
CA GLU A 109 -24.66 42.45 -1.03
C GLU A 109 -23.43 43.34 -0.74
N ALA A 110 -22.26 42.87 -1.22
CA ALA A 110 -21.30 43.68 -1.96
C ALA A 110 -20.74 42.84 -3.13
N LEU A 111 -20.83 43.36 -4.35
CA LEU A 111 -20.27 42.77 -5.57
C LEU A 111 -19.02 43.57 -5.96
N ASP A 112 -17.85 42.93 -5.95
CA ASP A 112 -16.72 43.11 -6.87
C ASP A 112 -15.47 42.34 -6.37
N LEU A 113 -14.72 41.72 -7.30
CA LEU A 113 -13.44 41.03 -7.10
C LEU A 113 -12.36 41.82 -7.89
N PRO A 114 -11.10 42.00 -7.43
CA PRO A 114 -10.15 40.92 -7.07
C PRO A 114 -9.26 41.30 -5.84
N THR A 115 -8.09 40.75 -5.48
CA THR A 115 -7.16 39.72 -6.01
C THR A 115 -6.42 39.05 -4.82
N PHE A 116 -5.56 38.04 -5.07
CA PHE A 116 -4.55 37.55 -4.11
C PHE A 116 -3.13 37.83 -4.61
N SER A 117 -2.23 38.26 -3.73
CA SER A 117 -0.82 38.49 -4.05
C SER A 117 0.03 37.23 -3.79
N VAL A 118 0.24 36.44 -4.83
CA VAL A 118 1.31 35.42 -4.89
C VAL A 118 2.56 36.05 -5.49
N ARG A 119 3.74 35.81 -4.89
CA ARG A 119 5.01 36.37 -5.36
C ARG A 119 5.60 35.50 -6.49
N VAL A 120 5.66 36.08 -7.70
CA VAL A 120 6.35 35.48 -8.85
C VAL A 120 7.86 35.66 -8.71
N ILE A 121 8.64 34.60 -8.99
CA ILE A 121 10.11 34.55 -8.79
C ILE A 121 10.95 34.47 -10.09
N ASP A 122 10.36 34.13 -11.24
CA ASP A 122 10.94 34.30 -12.60
C ASP A 122 9.81 34.53 -13.62
N ARG A 123 10.10 35.14 -14.77
CA ARG A 123 9.19 35.26 -15.93
C ARG A 123 9.99 35.17 -17.24
N ARG A 124 9.54 34.33 -18.17
CA ARG A 124 10.06 34.25 -19.55
C ARG A 124 8.90 34.17 -20.55
N PRO A 125 9.05 34.65 -21.80
CA PRO A 125 7.93 34.71 -22.73
C PRO A 125 7.58 33.33 -23.30
N ALA A 126 6.44 32.79 -22.87
CA ALA A 126 5.64 31.84 -23.62
C ALA A 126 4.23 32.45 -23.78
N ARG A 127 3.50 32.05 -24.82
CA ARG A 127 2.23 32.68 -25.22
C ARG A 127 1.17 32.65 -24.11
N GLU A 128 0.29 33.65 -24.12
CA GLU A 128 -0.85 33.76 -23.20
C GLU A 128 -1.82 32.58 -23.38
N HIS A 129 -2.19 31.98 -22.25
CA HIS A 129 -3.37 31.16 -22.05
C HIS A 129 -3.91 31.43 -20.65
N ASP A 130 -5.23 31.43 -20.49
CA ASP A 130 -5.88 31.66 -19.20
C ASP A 130 -5.46 30.61 -18.16
N VAL A 131 -5.13 31.07 -16.96
CA VAL A 131 -4.44 30.22 -15.98
C VAL A 131 -5.41 29.44 -15.09
N TYR A 132 -6.65 29.90 -14.89
CA TYR A 132 -7.68 29.18 -14.15
C TYR A 132 -9.10 29.48 -14.64
N ASP A 133 -9.85 28.42 -14.97
CA ASP A 133 -11.30 28.36 -15.02
C ASP A 133 -11.72 27.12 -14.20
N LEU A 134 -12.73 27.26 -13.33
CA LEU A 134 -13.24 26.17 -12.47
C LEU A 134 -14.18 25.21 -13.20
N THR A 135 -14.39 25.39 -14.51
CA THR A 135 -15.15 24.48 -15.39
C THR A 135 -14.30 23.37 -16.05
N ILE A 136 -13.03 23.22 -15.69
CA ILE A 136 -12.12 22.23 -16.29
C ILE A 136 -12.11 20.91 -15.51
N ASP A 137 -12.68 19.86 -16.12
CA ASP A 137 -12.96 18.51 -15.57
C ASP A 137 -11.74 17.63 -15.14
N GLU A 138 -10.54 18.17 -14.95
CA GLU A 138 -9.30 17.36 -14.85
C GLU A 138 -8.44 17.55 -13.56
N LEU A 139 -8.79 18.46 -12.64
CA LEU A 139 -7.92 18.76 -11.48
C LEU A 139 -8.17 17.87 -10.24
N HIS A 140 -7.52 16.71 -10.18
CA HIS A 140 -7.69 15.70 -9.12
C HIS A 140 -6.71 15.77 -7.93
N ALA A 141 -5.88 16.82 -7.79
CA ALA A 141 -4.86 16.88 -6.73
C ALA A 141 -4.69 18.27 -6.09
N PHE A 142 -4.84 18.34 -4.77
CA PHE A 142 -4.33 19.46 -3.96
C PHE A 142 -2.82 19.28 -3.74
N VAL A 143 -2.06 20.35 -3.97
CA VAL A 143 -0.62 20.44 -3.69
C VAL A 143 -0.31 21.77 -3.01
N ALA A 144 0.01 21.74 -1.71
CA ALA A 144 0.53 22.88 -0.95
C ALA A 144 1.79 22.45 -0.20
N ASN A 145 2.86 23.25 -0.24
CA ASN A 145 4.13 22.99 0.43
C ASN A 145 4.68 21.55 0.25
N GLY A 146 4.49 20.95 -0.93
CA GLY A 146 4.95 19.58 -1.24
C GLY A 146 4.02 18.46 -0.77
N VAL A 147 2.87 18.78 -0.17
CA VAL A 147 1.88 17.81 0.31
C VAL A 147 0.85 17.51 -0.78
N LEU A 148 0.95 16.31 -1.38
CA LEU A 148 0.13 15.82 -2.48
C LEU A 148 -1.04 14.94 -1.99
N ALA A 149 -2.28 15.39 -2.20
CA ALA A 149 -3.49 14.65 -1.82
C ALA A 149 -3.81 13.41 -2.70
N HIS A 150 -2.91 13.01 -3.61
CA HIS A 150 -3.16 11.98 -4.64
C HIS A 150 -2.26 10.72 -4.51
N ASN A 151 -1.47 10.60 -3.42
CA ASN A 151 -0.31 9.69 -3.36
C ASN A 151 -0.53 8.33 -2.68
N CYS A 152 -1.77 7.86 -2.49
CA CYS A 152 -2.08 6.62 -1.75
C CYS A 152 -1.37 5.34 -2.28
N ILE A 153 -0.98 5.32 -3.56
CA ILE A 153 -0.33 4.18 -4.23
C ILE A 153 1.17 4.36 -4.49
N GLY A 154 1.75 5.53 -4.18
CA GLY A 154 3.16 5.84 -4.45
C GLY A 154 3.46 6.55 -5.78
N ASN A 155 2.43 7.00 -6.50
CA ASN A 155 2.58 7.78 -7.74
C ASN A 155 2.95 9.25 -7.47
N SER A 156 3.92 9.50 -6.60
CA SER A 156 4.20 10.84 -6.07
C SER A 156 4.86 11.82 -7.03
N GLY A 157 5.51 11.32 -8.09
CA GLY A 157 6.48 12.10 -8.84
C GLY A 157 7.76 12.39 -8.01
N PRO A 158 8.64 13.28 -8.51
CA PRO A 158 9.81 13.77 -7.78
C PRO A 158 9.41 14.72 -6.63
N LEU A 159 10.36 15.05 -5.75
CA LEU A 159 10.17 16.18 -4.83
C LEU A 159 10.16 17.52 -5.59
N ALA A 160 9.68 18.57 -4.92
CA ALA A 160 9.42 19.88 -5.54
C ALA A 160 10.60 20.47 -6.32
N THR A 161 11.85 20.22 -5.90
CA THR A 161 13.05 20.56 -6.69
C THR A 161 14.17 19.52 -6.55
N PRO A 162 15.10 19.40 -7.53
CA PRO A 162 16.27 18.54 -7.42
C PRO A 162 17.21 18.90 -6.25
N GLU A 163 17.26 20.17 -5.85
CA GLU A 163 18.07 20.65 -4.72
C GLU A 163 17.54 20.11 -3.40
N ILE A 164 16.21 20.03 -3.23
CA ILE A 164 15.58 19.38 -2.06
C ILE A 164 15.94 17.89 -2.04
N GLU A 165 15.82 17.19 -3.17
CA GLU A 165 16.23 15.78 -3.22
C GLU A 165 17.71 15.58 -2.87
N LYS A 166 18.57 16.50 -3.32
CA LYS A 166 20.00 16.48 -3.04
C LYS A 166 20.29 16.73 -1.56
N GLU A 167 19.70 17.75 -0.94
CA GLU A 167 19.88 18.03 0.50
C GLU A 167 19.42 16.85 1.37
N VAL A 168 18.30 16.20 1.02
CA VAL A 168 17.81 14.98 1.71
C VAL A 168 18.80 13.82 1.59
N LYS A 169 19.35 13.58 0.41
CA LYS A 169 20.33 12.50 0.15
C LYS A 169 21.68 12.79 0.84
N ASP A 170 22.23 13.98 0.64
CA ASP A 170 23.58 14.35 1.10
C ASP A 170 23.68 14.43 2.64
N ASN A 171 22.57 14.74 3.33
CA ASN A 171 22.53 14.89 4.80
C ASN A 171 21.74 13.75 5.49
N ASP A 172 21.33 12.71 4.76
CA ASP A 172 20.54 11.56 5.25
C ASP A 172 19.27 11.93 6.03
N LEU A 173 18.57 13.00 5.62
CA LEU A 173 17.48 13.59 6.40
C LEU A 173 16.28 12.63 6.58
N ASN A 174 15.65 12.67 7.76
CA ASN A 174 14.34 12.04 7.98
C ASN A 174 13.22 13.02 7.58
N VAL A 175 12.96 13.12 6.27
CA VAL A 175 11.81 13.90 5.77
C VAL A 175 10.52 13.11 5.89
N VAL A 176 9.45 13.86 6.12
CA VAL A 176 8.12 13.36 6.52
C VAL A 176 7.08 13.64 5.44
N SER A 177 6.16 12.71 5.21
CA SER A 177 4.92 12.98 4.46
C SER A 177 3.70 12.83 5.37
N VAL A 178 2.76 13.77 5.32
CA VAL A 178 1.41 13.61 5.89
C VAL A 178 0.42 13.39 4.76
N LEU A 179 -0.50 12.43 4.88
CA LEU A 179 -1.48 12.12 3.84
C LEU A 179 -2.82 11.61 4.38
N SER A 180 -3.90 11.91 3.66
CA SER A 180 -5.26 11.39 3.88
C SER A 180 -5.51 10.03 3.18
N GLY A 181 -4.44 9.24 3.06
CA GLY A 181 -4.51 7.87 2.57
C GLY A 181 -4.85 6.88 3.68
N ASN A 182 -4.77 5.58 3.36
CA ASN A 182 -5.01 4.49 4.31
C ASN A 182 -3.77 3.63 4.59
N ARG A 183 -2.60 3.98 4.03
CA ARG A 183 -1.35 3.21 4.12
C ARG A 183 -0.13 4.12 4.08
N ASN A 184 0.85 3.83 4.93
CA ASN A 184 2.04 4.64 5.17
C ASN A 184 3.32 3.78 5.32
N PHE A 185 3.38 2.61 4.67
CA PHE A 185 4.56 1.74 4.68
C PHE A 185 5.82 2.47 4.17
N GLU A 186 6.99 2.15 4.73
CA GLU A 186 8.27 2.76 4.35
C GLU A 186 8.51 2.65 2.84
N GLY A 187 8.96 3.75 2.21
CA GLY A 187 9.26 3.81 0.78
C GLY A 187 8.05 3.70 -0.16
N ARG A 188 6.82 3.50 0.35
CA ARG A 188 5.61 3.41 -0.47
C ARG A 188 5.14 4.77 -0.98
N ILE A 189 5.26 5.83 -0.19
CA ILE A 189 4.72 7.16 -0.56
C ILE A 189 5.67 7.89 -1.51
N HIS A 190 6.95 7.96 -1.17
CA HIS A 190 8.02 8.54 -1.99
C HIS A 190 9.36 7.89 -1.57
N PRO A 191 10.29 7.54 -2.47
CA PRO A 191 11.51 6.79 -2.13
C PRO A 191 12.49 7.53 -1.20
N LEU A 192 12.43 8.86 -1.15
CA LEU A 192 13.23 9.69 -0.23
C LEU A 192 12.53 10.01 1.10
N VAL A 193 11.27 9.59 1.27
CA VAL A 193 10.51 9.81 2.51
C VAL A 193 10.68 8.60 3.42
N LYS A 194 11.27 8.82 4.60
CA LYS A 194 11.50 7.78 5.62
C LYS A 194 10.30 7.63 6.57
N SER A 195 9.57 8.71 6.83
CA SER A 195 8.43 8.72 7.76
C SER A 195 7.14 9.18 7.09
N SER A 196 6.05 8.44 7.28
CA SER A 196 4.75 8.78 6.69
C SER A 196 3.63 8.68 7.73
N TYR A 197 2.79 9.72 7.85
CA TYR A 197 1.68 9.79 8.80
C TYR A 197 0.34 9.83 8.09
N LEU A 198 -0.61 9.02 8.56
CA LEU A 198 -2.00 9.07 8.11
C LEU A 198 -2.77 10.07 8.98
N ALA A 199 -3.49 11.00 8.35
CA ALA A 199 -4.26 12.03 9.02
C ALA A 199 -5.56 12.33 8.26
N SER A 200 -6.54 12.98 8.91
CA SER A 200 -7.73 13.46 8.21
C SER A 200 -7.35 14.54 7.19
N PRO A 201 -8.10 14.72 6.07
CA PRO A 201 -7.82 15.76 5.08
C PRO A 201 -7.53 17.16 5.68
N PRO A 202 -8.31 17.71 6.63
CA PRO A 202 -7.99 19.00 7.24
C PRO A 202 -6.69 19.01 8.08
N LEU A 203 -6.24 17.89 8.65
CA LEU A 203 -4.93 17.81 9.30
C LEU A 203 -3.78 17.78 8.29
N VAL A 204 -3.97 17.16 7.12
CA VAL A 204 -2.98 17.18 6.03
C VAL A 204 -2.70 18.63 5.62
N VAL A 205 -3.75 19.46 5.52
CA VAL A 205 -3.65 20.89 5.26
C VAL A 205 -2.98 21.63 6.42
N ALA A 206 -3.38 21.37 7.68
CA ALA A 206 -2.77 22.01 8.85
C ALA A 206 -1.24 21.79 8.92
N TYR A 207 -0.78 20.55 8.76
CA TYR A 207 0.65 20.23 8.71
C TYR A 207 1.37 20.79 7.48
N ALA A 208 0.69 20.90 6.33
CA ALA A 208 1.26 21.57 5.15
C ALA A 208 1.53 23.06 5.41
N LEU A 209 0.66 23.74 6.17
CA LEU A 209 0.81 25.15 6.53
C LEU A 209 1.87 25.36 7.60
N ALA A 210 1.92 24.51 8.63
CA ALA A 210 2.95 24.53 9.66
C ALA A 210 4.34 24.17 9.12
N GLY A 211 4.42 23.43 8.00
CA GLY A 211 5.67 23.01 7.37
C GLY A 211 6.45 21.92 8.13
N THR A 212 5.96 21.49 9.30
CA THR A 212 6.59 20.48 10.16
C THR A 212 5.53 19.64 10.88
N VAL A 213 5.86 18.39 11.21
CA VAL A 213 5.08 17.56 12.15
C VAL A 213 5.59 17.68 13.59
N HIS A 214 6.69 18.38 13.81
CA HIS A 214 7.29 18.65 15.12
C HIS A 214 6.79 20.02 15.62
N ILE A 215 5.49 20.08 15.86
CA ILE A 215 4.73 21.24 16.34
C ILE A 215 3.58 20.72 17.23
N ASP A 216 3.35 21.37 18.36
CA ASP A 216 2.13 21.18 19.15
C ASP A 216 0.98 22.00 18.55
N LEU A 217 0.08 21.34 17.81
CA LEU A 217 -1.05 22.03 17.15
C LEU A 217 -2.11 22.60 18.12
N GLU A 218 -2.05 22.30 19.42
CA GLU A 218 -2.95 22.84 20.44
C GLU A 218 -2.45 24.19 20.97
N ASP A 219 -1.15 24.27 21.27
CA ASP A 219 -0.50 25.39 21.97
C ASP A 219 0.49 26.22 21.12
N GLU A 220 0.90 25.77 19.93
CA GLU A 220 1.76 26.53 19.01
C GLU A 220 0.98 27.09 17.80
N PRO A 221 1.32 28.30 17.32
CA PRO A 221 0.71 28.87 16.13
C PRO A 221 1.23 28.21 14.84
N ILE A 222 0.32 27.89 13.92
CA ILE A 222 0.60 27.32 12.59
C ILE A 222 1.24 28.35 11.64
N GLY A 223 1.00 29.63 11.89
CA GLY A 223 1.56 30.74 11.11
C GLY A 223 1.07 32.08 11.63
N ASN A 224 1.24 33.12 10.81
CA ASN A 224 0.75 34.46 11.10
C ASN A 224 -0.25 34.92 10.03
N ASP A 225 -1.20 35.76 10.43
CA ASP A 225 -2.08 36.43 9.46
C ASP A 225 -1.37 37.61 8.75
N LYS A 226 -2.09 38.28 7.85
CA LYS A 226 -1.60 39.46 7.10
C LYS A 226 -1.19 40.65 8.00
N SER A 227 -1.62 40.69 9.26
CA SER A 227 -1.24 41.71 10.25
C SER A 227 -0.06 41.29 11.15
N GLY A 228 0.44 40.06 10.98
CA GLY A 228 1.49 39.49 11.83
C GLY A 228 0.98 38.89 13.14
N LYS A 229 -0.34 38.73 13.30
CA LYS A 229 -0.93 38.09 14.48
C LYS A 229 -0.77 36.56 14.39
N PRO A 230 -0.36 35.87 15.48
CA PRO A 230 -0.33 34.41 15.52
C PRO A 230 -1.70 33.78 15.28
N VAL A 231 -1.68 32.67 14.53
CA VAL A 231 -2.85 31.88 14.12
C VAL A 231 -2.70 30.44 14.61
N PHE A 232 -3.65 29.96 15.39
CA PHE A 232 -3.69 28.61 15.93
C PHE A 232 -4.64 27.70 15.15
N LEU A 233 -4.52 26.38 15.30
CA LEU A 233 -5.43 25.42 14.64
C LEU A 233 -6.91 25.73 14.91
N LYS A 234 -7.23 26.07 16.17
CA LYS A 234 -8.58 26.42 16.63
C LYS A 234 -9.21 27.66 15.95
N ASP A 235 -8.39 28.55 15.39
CA ASP A 235 -8.89 29.76 14.70
C ASP A 235 -9.43 29.42 13.30
N ILE A 236 -8.84 28.39 12.66
CA ILE A 236 -9.12 27.97 11.28
C ILE A 236 -9.94 26.68 11.16
N TRP A 237 -10.02 25.87 12.22
CA TRP A 237 -10.70 24.58 12.17
C TRP A 237 -12.22 24.75 11.98
N PRO A 238 -12.84 24.12 10.96
CA PRO A 238 -14.26 24.26 10.72
C PRO A 238 -15.09 23.47 11.74
N THR A 239 -16.24 24.01 12.14
CA THR A 239 -17.19 23.27 12.98
C THR A 239 -17.98 22.24 12.15
N PRO A 240 -18.54 21.18 12.77
CA PRO A 240 -19.42 20.23 12.07
C PRO A 240 -20.60 20.90 11.36
N GLU A 241 -21.13 21.98 11.93
CA GLU A 241 -22.25 22.75 11.39
C GLU A 241 -21.84 23.51 10.12
N GLU A 242 -20.65 24.10 10.09
CA GLU A 242 -20.11 24.77 8.89
C GLU A 242 -19.87 23.78 7.75
N VAL A 243 -19.30 22.61 8.05
CA VAL A 243 -19.11 21.50 7.08
C VAL A 243 -20.46 21.06 6.51
N ASN A 244 -21.44 20.77 7.37
CA ASN A 244 -22.77 20.32 6.95
C ASN A 244 -23.51 21.40 6.13
N ALA A 245 -23.37 22.68 6.50
CA ALA A 245 -23.96 23.80 5.77
C ALA A 245 -23.36 24.00 4.36
N VAL A 246 -22.08 23.67 4.16
CA VAL A 246 -21.44 23.64 2.84
C VAL A 246 -21.89 22.41 2.05
N MET A 247 -21.83 21.21 2.64
CA MET A 247 -22.21 19.95 2.00
C MET A 247 -23.65 19.99 1.44
N ASN A 248 -24.61 20.49 2.24
CA ASN A 248 -26.02 20.62 1.84
C ASN A 248 -26.27 21.63 0.70
N LYS A 249 -25.30 22.49 0.37
CA LYS A 249 -25.36 23.44 -0.75
C LYS A 249 -24.53 22.99 -1.96
N ALA A 250 -23.45 22.25 -1.71
CA ALA A 250 -22.46 21.88 -2.70
C ALA A 250 -22.72 20.53 -3.39
N ILE A 251 -23.53 19.65 -2.80
CA ILE A 251 -23.86 18.32 -3.35
C ILE A 251 -25.34 18.27 -3.71
N THR A 252 -25.64 18.20 -5.01
CA THR A 252 -27.03 18.14 -5.52
C THR A 252 -27.29 16.87 -6.33
N GLN A 253 -28.55 16.50 -6.49
CA GLN A 253 -28.95 15.32 -7.28
C GLN A 253 -28.56 15.47 -8.77
N GLU A 254 -28.59 16.69 -9.28
CA GLU A 254 -28.26 17.04 -10.68
C GLU A 254 -26.80 16.76 -11.00
N MET A 255 -25.88 16.90 -10.02
CA MET A 255 -24.48 16.51 -10.19
C MET A 255 -24.38 15.01 -10.47
N TYR A 256 -25.02 14.17 -9.64
CA TYR A 256 -25.05 12.72 -9.87
C TYR A 256 -25.70 12.37 -11.21
N ALA A 257 -26.82 13.01 -11.56
CA ALA A 257 -27.51 12.77 -12.84
C ALA A 257 -26.62 13.14 -14.05
N THR A 258 -25.84 14.21 -13.93
CA THR A 258 -24.93 14.68 -14.99
C THR A 258 -23.73 13.75 -15.15
N GLU A 259 -23.01 13.45 -14.07
CA GLU A 259 -21.78 12.64 -14.12
C GLU A 259 -22.07 11.19 -14.52
N TYR A 260 -23.09 10.56 -13.91
CA TYR A 260 -23.50 9.21 -14.31
C TYR A 260 -24.14 9.15 -15.70
N GLY A 261 -24.72 10.25 -16.18
CA GLY A 261 -25.23 10.36 -17.54
C GLY A 261 -24.13 10.34 -18.61
N LYS A 262 -22.92 10.81 -18.28
CA LYS A 262 -21.80 10.96 -19.23
C LYS A 262 -20.63 10.01 -19.00
N ILE A 263 -20.70 9.11 -18.00
CA ILE A 263 -19.58 8.27 -17.54
C ILE A 263 -18.88 7.42 -18.63
N PHE A 264 -19.56 7.12 -19.75
CA PHE A 264 -19.00 6.38 -20.89
C PHE A 264 -18.60 7.24 -22.08
N GLU A 265 -18.90 8.55 -22.07
CA GLU A 265 -18.54 9.43 -23.18
C GLU A 265 -17.03 9.56 -23.33
N GLY A 266 -16.33 9.84 -22.22
CA GLY A 266 -14.93 10.19 -22.20
C GLY A 266 -14.61 11.53 -22.86
N ASP A 267 -13.32 11.91 -22.77
CA ASP A 267 -12.78 13.13 -23.33
C ASP A 267 -12.54 13.01 -24.86
N ARG A 268 -11.91 14.05 -25.44
CA ARG A 268 -11.53 14.02 -26.86
C ARG A 268 -10.51 12.93 -27.21
N PHE A 269 -9.63 12.55 -26.28
CA PHE A 269 -8.57 11.58 -26.52
C PHE A 269 -9.14 10.15 -26.52
N TRP A 270 -10.05 9.84 -25.60
CA TRP A 270 -10.84 8.61 -25.58
C TRP A 270 -11.67 8.46 -26.87
N LYS A 271 -12.44 9.51 -27.23
CA LYS A 271 -13.28 9.54 -28.44
C LYS A 271 -12.49 9.41 -29.76
N THR A 272 -11.20 9.73 -29.76
CA THR A 272 -10.33 9.63 -30.95
C THR A 272 -9.33 8.47 -30.90
N MET A 273 -9.31 7.67 -29.83
CA MET A 273 -8.39 6.55 -29.69
C MET A 273 -8.76 5.43 -30.69
N PRO A 274 -7.84 5.02 -31.59
CA PRO A 274 -8.13 3.96 -32.54
C PRO A 274 -8.24 2.60 -31.81
N SER A 275 -9.46 2.06 -31.73
CA SER A 275 -9.71 0.73 -31.18
C SER A 275 -9.70 -0.34 -32.28
N PRO A 276 -8.88 -1.40 -32.18
CA PRO A 276 -8.93 -2.51 -33.13
C PRO A 276 -10.25 -3.28 -33.00
N THR A 277 -10.76 -3.81 -34.12
CA THR A 277 -11.97 -4.63 -34.16
C THR A 277 -11.64 -6.12 -34.22
N GLY A 278 -12.45 -6.95 -33.55
CA GLY A 278 -12.31 -8.41 -33.51
C GLY A 278 -12.43 -9.01 -32.11
N ALA A 279 -12.54 -10.33 -32.03
CA ALA A 279 -12.71 -11.05 -30.76
C ALA A 279 -11.38 -11.45 -30.07
N MET A 280 -10.24 -11.32 -30.76
CA MET A 280 -8.92 -11.69 -30.24
C MET A 280 -8.00 -10.47 -30.17
N PHE A 281 -7.25 -10.34 -29.07
CA PHE A 281 -6.27 -9.28 -28.91
C PHE A 281 -5.05 -9.54 -29.82
N LYS A 282 -4.69 -8.55 -30.64
CA LYS A 282 -3.50 -8.64 -31.51
C LYS A 282 -2.26 -8.19 -30.73
N TRP A 283 -1.50 -9.14 -30.22
CA TRP A 283 -0.22 -8.86 -29.56
C TRP A 283 0.78 -8.18 -30.51
N ASP A 284 1.43 -7.13 -30.04
CA ASP A 284 2.57 -6.49 -30.70
C ASP A 284 3.85 -6.86 -29.94
N SER A 285 4.79 -7.54 -30.61
CA SER A 285 6.07 -7.96 -30.03
C SER A 285 7.01 -6.80 -29.68
N LYS A 286 6.70 -5.57 -30.14
CA LYS A 286 7.42 -4.34 -29.79
C LYS A 286 6.81 -3.60 -28.59
N SER A 287 5.63 -4.02 -28.11
CA SER A 287 4.91 -3.31 -27.06
C SER A 287 5.56 -3.47 -25.69
N THR A 288 6.27 -2.44 -25.21
CA THR A 288 6.88 -2.47 -23.87
C THR A 288 5.86 -2.44 -22.72
N TYR A 289 4.56 -2.35 -23.00
CA TYR A 289 3.47 -2.25 -22.01
C TYR A 289 2.56 -3.49 -21.94
N VAL A 290 2.38 -4.23 -23.03
CA VAL A 290 1.41 -5.34 -23.13
C VAL A 290 2.05 -6.51 -23.89
N HIS A 291 2.32 -7.60 -23.19
CA HIS A 291 2.90 -8.84 -23.75
C HIS A 291 2.06 -10.06 -23.38
N GLU A 292 1.92 -11.00 -24.31
CA GLU A 292 1.23 -12.28 -24.09
C GLU A 292 1.87 -13.06 -22.94
N PRO A 293 1.16 -13.30 -21.82
CA PRO A 293 1.76 -13.98 -20.67
C PRO A 293 1.82 -15.49 -20.90
N PRO A 294 2.84 -16.19 -20.36
CA PRO A 294 3.06 -17.62 -20.63
C PRO A 294 2.12 -18.57 -19.86
N PHE A 295 1.13 -18.06 -19.12
CA PHE A 295 0.26 -18.86 -18.24
C PHE A 295 -0.45 -20.03 -18.94
N PHE A 296 -0.68 -19.93 -20.25
CA PHE A 296 -1.43 -20.90 -21.05
C PHE A 296 -0.57 -21.70 -22.04
N LYS A 297 0.77 -21.63 -21.99
CA LYS A 297 1.64 -22.33 -22.96
C LYS A 297 1.59 -23.85 -22.84
N ASP A 298 1.52 -24.35 -21.61
CA ASP A 298 1.54 -25.79 -21.29
C ASP A 298 0.26 -26.20 -20.55
N ILE A 299 -0.91 -25.91 -21.12
CA ILE A 299 -2.20 -26.30 -20.55
C ILE A 299 -2.29 -27.83 -20.48
N ALA A 300 -2.23 -28.35 -19.26
CA ALA A 300 -2.53 -29.74 -18.93
C ALA A 300 -3.91 -29.83 -18.25
N GLY A 301 -4.60 -30.96 -18.46
CA GLY A 301 -5.80 -31.27 -17.68
C GLY A 301 -5.50 -31.40 -16.18
N ALA A 302 -6.55 -31.32 -15.36
CA ALA A 302 -6.44 -31.48 -13.91
C ALA A 302 -5.75 -32.81 -13.56
N ARG A 303 -4.76 -32.73 -12.67
CA ARG A 303 -3.92 -33.86 -12.23
C ARG A 303 -3.68 -33.79 -10.73
N ASP A 304 -3.27 -34.91 -10.13
CA ASP A 304 -2.86 -34.89 -8.73
C ASP A 304 -1.66 -33.94 -8.51
N VAL A 305 -1.66 -33.28 -7.37
CA VAL A 305 -0.59 -32.33 -7.00
C VAL A 305 0.66 -33.15 -6.68
N ALA A 306 1.67 -33.07 -7.54
CA ALA A 306 2.92 -33.80 -7.34
C ALA A 306 3.72 -33.24 -6.15
N ASP A 307 4.35 -34.15 -5.39
CA ASP A 307 5.33 -33.82 -4.35
C ASP A 307 6.44 -32.89 -4.88
N ILE A 308 6.89 -31.95 -4.06
CA ILE A 308 7.97 -31.02 -4.40
C ILE A 308 9.27 -31.62 -3.85
N ALA A 309 10.19 -32.05 -4.71
CA ALA A 309 11.44 -32.70 -4.29
C ALA A 309 12.68 -31.82 -4.56
N ASN A 310 13.65 -31.87 -3.65
CA ASN A 310 14.97 -31.21 -3.76
C ASN A 310 14.91 -29.69 -4.10
N ALA A 311 13.89 -28.99 -3.63
CA ALA A 311 13.75 -27.57 -3.86
C ALA A 311 14.82 -26.73 -3.15
N ARG A 312 15.13 -25.56 -3.71
CA ARG A 312 16.03 -24.56 -3.09
C ARG A 312 15.24 -23.34 -2.60
N VAL A 313 15.75 -22.69 -1.58
CA VAL A 313 15.16 -21.45 -1.08
C VAL A 313 15.62 -20.28 -1.95
N LEU A 314 14.68 -19.53 -2.55
CA LEU A 314 14.98 -18.35 -3.35
C LEU A 314 15.19 -17.10 -2.46
N ALA A 315 14.46 -17.01 -1.35
CA ALA A 315 14.63 -15.99 -0.32
C ALA A 315 14.16 -16.48 1.06
N VAL A 316 14.84 -16.00 2.10
CA VAL A 316 14.45 -16.14 3.52
C VAL A 316 14.01 -14.78 4.02
N LEU A 317 12.74 -14.63 4.35
CA LEU A 317 12.11 -13.34 4.62
C LEU A 317 11.59 -13.28 6.06
N GLY A 318 11.56 -12.07 6.63
CA GLY A 318 11.10 -11.83 8.01
C GLY A 318 9.58 -11.75 8.18
N ASP A 319 9.17 -11.12 9.28
CA ASP A 319 7.76 -10.78 9.58
C ASP A 319 7.26 -9.60 8.70
N SER A 320 5.94 -9.52 8.53
CA SER A 320 5.19 -8.40 7.92
C SER A 320 5.61 -8.00 6.50
N VAL A 321 6.08 -8.96 5.70
CA VAL A 321 6.45 -8.79 4.30
C VAL A 321 5.22 -8.43 3.46
N THR A 322 5.02 -7.13 3.22
CA THR A 322 3.90 -6.63 2.41
C THR A 322 3.98 -7.07 0.94
N THR A 323 2.85 -7.05 0.23
CA THR A 323 2.81 -7.22 -1.24
C THR A 323 3.51 -6.11 -2.02
N ASP A 324 3.86 -4.98 -1.42
CA ASP A 324 4.76 -3.98 -2.03
C ASP A 324 6.23 -4.43 -2.00
N HIS A 325 6.64 -5.32 -1.09
CA HIS A 325 7.95 -5.97 -1.13
C HIS A 325 8.02 -7.06 -2.22
N ILE A 326 6.95 -7.86 -2.32
CA ILE A 326 6.84 -8.98 -3.28
C ILE A 326 6.62 -8.47 -4.71
N SER A 327 5.78 -7.46 -4.89
CA SER A 327 5.43 -6.86 -6.19
C SER A 327 5.31 -5.33 -6.02
N PRO A 328 6.42 -4.58 -6.03
CA PRO A 328 6.41 -3.12 -6.03
C PRO A 328 5.53 -2.56 -7.17
N ALA A 329 4.96 -1.38 -6.96
CA ALA A 329 4.16 -0.68 -7.97
C ALA A 329 4.73 0.68 -8.39
N GLY A 330 5.63 1.27 -7.60
CA GLY A 330 6.24 2.57 -7.86
C GLY A 330 7.32 2.56 -8.96
N SER A 331 8.19 3.56 -8.91
CA SER A 331 9.30 3.78 -9.85
C SER A 331 10.19 2.56 -10.05
N ILE A 332 10.64 2.36 -11.29
CA ILE A 332 11.57 1.28 -11.68
C ILE A 332 13.02 1.79 -11.60
N PRO A 333 13.88 1.27 -10.71
CA PRO A 333 15.27 1.71 -10.65
C PRO A 333 16.04 1.27 -11.89
N ALA A 334 16.84 2.17 -12.49
CA ALA A 334 17.61 1.86 -13.70
C ALA A 334 18.61 0.71 -13.53
N ALA A 335 19.17 0.54 -12.32
CA ALA A 335 20.06 -0.57 -11.98
C ALA A 335 19.34 -1.89 -11.65
N SER A 336 18.00 -1.91 -11.61
CA SER A 336 17.24 -3.15 -11.40
C SER A 336 17.21 -4.01 -12.68
N PRO A 337 16.96 -5.33 -12.58
CA PRO A 337 16.79 -6.18 -13.76
C PRO A 337 15.71 -5.66 -14.73
N ALA A 338 14.62 -5.09 -14.20
CA ALA A 338 13.54 -4.52 -15.00
C ALA A 338 13.98 -3.22 -15.73
N GLY A 339 14.76 -2.37 -15.06
CA GLY A 339 15.34 -1.17 -15.67
C GLY A 339 16.33 -1.51 -16.79
N GLN A 340 17.25 -2.45 -16.54
CA GLN A 340 18.20 -2.93 -17.56
C GLN A 340 17.49 -3.56 -18.76
N TYR A 341 16.43 -4.33 -18.53
CA TYR A 341 15.58 -4.88 -19.60
C TYR A 341 14.92 -3.76 -20.43
N LEU A 342 14.32 -2.74 -19.81
CA LEU A 342 13.73 -1.60 -20.52
C LEU A 342 14.78 -0.81 -21.34
N VAL A 343 15.98 -0.61 -20.80
CA VAL A 343 17.10 0.00 -21.54
C VAL A 343 17.51 -0.85 -22.74
N SER A 344 17.55 -2.19 -22.60
CA SER A 344 17.87 -3.09 -23.72
C SER A 344 16.85 -3.04 -24.88
N LEU A 345 15.61 -2.59 -24.60
CA LEU A 345 14.57 -2.32 -25.59
C LEU A 345 14.58 -0.86 -26.10
N GLY A 346 15.57 -0.05 -25.72
CA GLY A 346 15.69 1.35 -26.13
C GLY A 346 14.81 2.34 -25.35
N VAL A 347 14.14 1.91 -24.27
CA VAL A 347 13.35 2.81 -23.41
C VAL A 347 14.29 3.61 -22.52
N LYS A 348 14.14 4.95 -22.51
CA LYS A 348 14.95 5.83 -21.67
C LYS A 348 14.44 5.80 -20.21
N PRO A 349 15.28 6.08 -19.21
CA PRO A 349 14.86 6.05 -17.80
C PRO A 349 13.66 6.96 -17.46
N VAL A 350 13.55 8.12 -18.12
CA VAL A 350 12.38 9.03 -17.98
C VAL A 350 11.08 8.40 -18.48
N ASP A 351 11.17 7.48 -19.45
CA ASP A 351 10.05 6.80 -20.10
C ASP A 351 9.76 5.41 -19.49
N PHE A 352 10.50 4.98 -18.45
CA PHE A 352 10.24 3.71 -17.76
C PHE A 352 8.82 3.65 -17.19
N ASN A 353 8.31 4.79 -16.74
CA ASN A 353 7.08 4.87 -15.94
C ASN A 353 7.24 4.02 -14.66
N GLN A 354 6.19 3.33 -14.20
CA GLN A 354 6.20 2.63 -12.91
C GLN A 354 5.85 1.15 -13.08
N TYR A 355 6.21 0.29 -12.11
CA TYR A 355 5.83 -1.13 -12.15
C TYR A 355 4.30 -1.31 -12.25
N GLY A 356 3.52 -0.42 -11.64
CA GLY A 356 2.07 -0.40 -11.71
C GLY A 356 1.51 -0.20 -13.13
N THR A 357 2.14 0.65 -13.95
CA THR A 357 1.73 0.91 -15.34
C THR A 357 2.23 -0.17 -16.30
N ARG A 358 3.23 -0.96 -15.89
CA ARG A 358 3.81 -2.06 -16.68
C ARG A 358 3.13 -3.41 -16.47
N ARG A 359 2.03 -3.49 -15.70
CA ARG A 359 1.33 -4.74 -15.33
C ARG A 359 0.84 -5.62 -16.50
N GLY A 360 0.68 -5.06 -17.70
CA GLY A 360 0.39 -5.82 -18.91
C GLY A 360 1.62 -6.52 -19.52
N ASN A 361 2.83 -6.20 -19.07
CA ASN A 361 4.08 -6.76 -19.53
C ASN A 361 4.68 -7.67 -18.46
N HIS A 362 4.53 -8.98 -18.65
CA HIS A 362 5.06 -9.98 -17.72
C HIS A 362 6.59 -9.93 -17.61
N GLU A 363 7.33 -9.65 -18.68
CA GLU A 363 8.80 -9.57 -18.67
C GLU A 363 9.31 -8.47 -17.71
N VAL A 364 8.62 -7.32 -17.63
CA VAL A 364 8.96 -6.27 -16.66
C VAL A 364 8.60 -6.69 -15.23
N LEU A 365 7.46 -7.35 -15.04
CA LEU A 365 6.92 -7.68 -13.71
C LEU A 365 7.62 -8.88 -13.07
N ILE A 366 8.07 -9.89 -13.82
CA ILE A 366 8.91 -10.97 -13.28
C ILE A 366 10.26 -10.42 -12.81
N ARG A 367 10.86 -9.49 -13.55
CA ARG A 367 12.07 -8.75 -13.17
C ARG A 367 11.84 -7.74 -12.04
N GLY A 368 10.58 -7.37 -11.81
CA GLY A 368 10.13 -6.54 -10.69
C GLY A 368 9.71 -7.36 -9.44
N THR A 369 9.62 -8.68 -9.56
CA THR A 369 9.19 -9.53 -8.44
C THR A 369 10.31 -9.64 -7.41
N PHE A 370 9.96 -9.41 -6.15
CA PHE A 370 10.91 -9.21 -5.05
C PHE A 370 11.92 -8.07 -5.31
N ALA A 371 11.60 -7.10 -6.19
CA ALA A 371 12.52 -6.04 -6.58
C ALA A 371 12.41 -4.74 -5.76
N ASN A 372 11.75 -4.78 -4.60
CA ASN A 372 11.66 -3.63 -3.72
C ASN A 372 13.04 -3.31 -3.10
N ILE A 373 13.44 -2.04 -3.13
CA ILE A 373 14.72 -1.54 -2.59
C ILE A 373 14.90 -1.81 -1.08
N ARG A 374 13.82 -2.02 -0.33
CA ARG A 374 13.81 -2.32 1.11
C ARG A 374 13.62 -3.80 1.44
N LEU A 375 13.55 -4.69 0.45
CA LEU A 375 13.44 -6.12 0.74
C LEU A 375 14.69 -6.59 1.52
N ARG A 376 14.46 -7.25 2.65
CA ARG A 376 15.49 -7.92 3.44
C ARG A 376 15.39 -9.43 3.23
N ASN A 377 16.47 -10.03 2.75
CA ASN A 377 16.55 -11.45 2.44
C ASN A 377 17.73 -12.06 3.21
N GLY A 378 17.46 -12.94 4.18
CA GLY A 378 18.47 -13.55 5.07
C GLY A 378 19.51 -14.45 4.41
N LEU A 379 19.51 -14.57 3.07
CA LEU A 379 20.57 -15.21 2.30
C LEU A 379 21.74 -14.26 1.96
N VAL A 380 21.57 -12.94 2.16
CA VAL A 380 22.53 -11.87 1.83
C VAL A 380 22.44 -10.73 2.85
N GLU A 381 23.54 -9.99 3.05
CA GLU A 381 23.60 -8.90 4.06
C GLU A 381 22.97 -7.58 3.60
N ARG A 382 22.64 -7.44 2.32
CA ARG A 382 22.23 -6.16 1.70
C ARG A 382 20.73 -6.10 1.38
N GLU A 383 20.12 -4.93 1.59
CA GLU A 383 18.74 -4.65 1.16
C GLU A 383 18.61 -4.63 -0.38
N GLY A 384 17.43 -5.00 -0.86
CA GLY A 384 17.02 -4.88 -2.26
C GLY A 384 16.72 -6.23 -2.93
N TRP A 385 16.81 -6.25 -4.26
CA TRP A 385 16.51 -7.39 -5.14
C TRP A 385 17.56 -8.52 -5.11
N TRP A 386 18.30 -8.70 -4.02
CA TRP A 386 19.48 -9.56 -3.95
C TRP A 386 19.19 -10.91 -3.29
N THR A 387 19.87 -11.95 -3.76
CA THR A 387 19.88 -13.28 -3.16
C THR A 387 21.18 -14.01 -3.48
N LYS A 388 21.32 -15.25 -3.01
CA LYS A 388 22.49 -16.09 -3.21
C LYS A 388 22.09 -17.34 -3.99
N HIS A 389 22.79 -17.63 -5.09
CA HIS A 389 22.66 -18.90 -5.79
C HIS A 389 23.36 -20.01 -4.98
N LEU A 390 22.61 -20.70 -4.12
CA LEU A 390 23.13 -21.60 -3.09
C LEU A 390 24.15 -22.65 -3.58
N PRO A 391 24.01 -23.31 -4.76
CA PRO A 391 25.02 -24.24 -5.27
C PRO A 391 26.38 -23.62 -5.60
N SER A 392 26.45 -22.34 -5.99
CA SER A 392 27.72 -21.65 -6.31
C SER A 392 28.18 -20.66 -5.23
N GLY A 393 27.32 -20.33 -4.26
CA GLY A 393 27.58 -19.31 -3.24
C GLY A 393 27.55 -17.86 -3.77
N GLU A 394 27.26 -17.68 -5.06
CA GLU A 394 27.32 -16.40 -5.78
C GLU A 394 26.14 -15.50 -5.44
N GLU A 395 26.41 -14.25 -5.04
CA GLU A 395 25.37 -13.24 -4.83
C GLU A 395 24.97 -12.59 -6.16
N MET A 396 23.67 -12.56 -6.44
CA MET A 396 23.09 -12.04 -7.67
C MET A 396 21.66 -11.56 -7.44
N THR A 397 20.98 -11.08 -8.49
CA THR A 397 19.58 -10.65 -8.34
C THR A 397 18.65 -11.85 -8.19
N ILE A 398 17.51 -11.67 -7.52
CA ILE A 398 16.48 -12.71 -7.36
C ILE A 398 15.98 -13.22 -8.71
N TYR A 399 15.87 -12.33 -9.70
CA TYR A 399 15.53 -12.70 -11.07
C TYR A 399 16.62 -13.60 -11.69
N ASP A 400 17.89 -13.22 -11.62
CA ASP A 400 18.99 -13.99 -12.25
C ASP A 400 19.18 -15.37 -11.58
N ALA A 401 19.07 -15.43 -10.25
CA ALA A 401 19.09 -16.68 -9.49
C ALA A 401 17.93 -17.60 -9.89
N SER A 402 16.72 -17.06 -10.00
CA SER A 402 15.55 -17.80 -10.50
C SER A 402 15.78 -18.36 -11.90
N MET A 403 16.21 -17.52 -12.86
CA MET A 403 16.48 -17.95 -14.24
C MET A 403 17.58 -19.01 -14.31
N ARG A 404 18.55 -18.98 -13.40
CA ARG A 404 19.57 -20.03 -13.26
C ARG A 404 18.97 -21.33 -12.74
N TYR A 405 18.23 -21.31 -11.64
CA TYR A 405 17.56 -22.49 -11.10
C TYR A 405 16.56 -23.13 -12.07
N GLN A 406 15.88 -22.34 -12.91
CA GLN A 406 15.02 -22.87 -13.97
C GLN A 406 15.81 -23.67 -15.03
N ARG A 407 16.99 -23.18 -15.46
CA ARG A 407 17.91 -23.94 -16.33
C ARG A 407 18.41 -25.22 -15.65
N GLU A 408 18.67 -25.16 -14.34
CA GLU A 408 19.05 -26.30 -13.50
C GLU A 408 17.85 -27.20 -13.11
N ARG A 409 16.64 -26.92 -13.62
CA ARG A 409 15.37 -27.63 -13.33
C ARG A 409 15.08 -27.81 -11.85
N THR A 410 15.54 -26.88 -11.02
CA THR A 410 15.41 -26.92 -9.57
C THR A 410 14.15 -26.16 -9.14
N PRO A 411 13.17 -26.80 -8.46
CA PRO A 411 11.99 -26.10 -7.95
C PRO A 411 12.39 -25.15 -6.82
N LEU A 412 11.65 -24.06 -6.65
CA LEU A 412 11.96 -23.03 -5.65
C LEU A 412 10.90 -22.92 -4.56
N VAL A 413 11.34 -22.53 -3.37
CA VAL A 413 10.46 -22.17 -2.25
C VAL A 413 10.89 -20.85 -1.62
N ILE A 414 9.98 -20.22 -0.89
CA ILE A 414 10.25 -19.05 -0.04
C ILE A 414 10.05 -19.46 1.41
N LEU A 415 10.96 -19.04 2.31
CA LEU A 415 10.71 -19.08 3.76
C LEU A 415 10.31 -17.67 4.21
N ALA A 416 9.31 -17.55 5.07
CA ALA A 416 8.82 -16.27 5.58
C ALA A 416 8.45 -16.33 7.08
N GLY A 417 8.38 -15.17 7.72
CA GLY A 417 7.84 -15.01 9.06
C GLY A 417 6.30 -14.89 9.06
N LYS A 418 5.78 -14.02 9.93
CA LYS A 418 4.36 -13.72 10.11
C LYS A 418 3.85 -12.73 9.06
N GLU A 419 2.53 -12.69 8.89
CA GLU A 419 1.80 -11.70 8.07
C GLU A 419 2.29 -11.62 6.61
N TYR A 420 2.76 -12.75 6.07
CA TYR A 420 3.33 -12.79 4.73
C TYR A 420 2.27 -12.43 3.68
N GLY A 421 2.54 -11.38 2.91
CA GLY A 421 1.65 -10.84 1.89
C GLY A 421 0.66 -9.77 2.36
N SER A 422 0.99 -9.02 3.42
CA SER A 422 0.12 -7.93 3.91
C SER A 422 -0.09 -6.79 2.89
N GLY A 423 -1.14 -6.00 3.08
CA GLY A 423 -1.40 -4.80 2.28
C GLY A 423 -2.22 -5.02 0.99
N SER A 424 -1.63 -4.82 -0.18
CA SER A 424 -2.34 -4.68 -1.47
C SER A 424 -2.86 -6.02 -2.02
N SER A 425 -4.06 -6.05 -2.58
CA SER A 425 -4.68 -7.24 -3.21
C SER A 425 -4.06 -7.67 -4.55
N ARG A 426 -2.80 -7.29 -4.83
CA ARG A 426 -2.16 -7.47 -6.15
C ARG A 426 -1.91 -8.95 -6.43
N ASP A 427 -2.52 -9.45 -7.48
CA ASP A 427 -2.31 -10.80 -8.02
C ASP A 427 -0.88 -11.02 -8.55
N TRP A 428 -0.21 -9.95 -9.00
CA TRP A 428 1.20 -9.96 -9.37
C TRP A 428 2.15 -10.40 -8.24
N ALA A 429 1.75 -10.26 -6.97
CA ALA A 429 2.49 -10.85 -5.85
C ALA A 429 2.44 -12.38 -5.81
N ALA A 430 1.60 -13.04 -6.60
CA ALA A 430 1.57 -14.50 -6.78
C ALA A 430 1.99 -14.91 -8.21
N LYS A 431 1.56 -14.17 -9.25
CA LYS A 431 2.00 -14.39 -10.64
C LYS A 431 3.51 -14.24 -10.80
N GLY A 432 4.09 -13.25 -10.15
CA GLY A 432 5.53 -13.01 -10.13
C GLY A 432 6.30 -14.23 -9.61
N PRO A 433 6.09 -14.65 -8.34
CA PRO A 433 6.75 -15.83 -7.79
C PRO A 433 6.53 -17.11 -8.59
N LEU A 434 5.33 -17.33 -9.16
CA LEU A 434 5.07 -18.48 -10.04
C LEU A 434 6.00 -18.48 -11.26
N LEU A 435 6.12 -17.34 -11.94
CA LEU A 435 6.98 -17.19 -13.12
C LEU A 435 8.47 -17.17 -12.77
N LEU A 436 8.81 -16.86 -11.51
CA LEU A 436 10.14 -17.12 -10.94
C LEU A 436 10.35 -18.60 -10.53
N GLY A 437 9.39 -19.50 -10.78
CA GLY A 437 9.53 -20.94 -10.49
C GLY A 437 9.29 -21.33 -9.03
N VAL A 438 8.74 -20.43 -8.20
CA VAL A 438 8.35 -20.73 -6.82
C VAL A 438 7.14 -21.67 -6.82
N ARG A 439 7.27 -22.80 -6.12
CA ARG A 439 6.26 -23.87 -6.03
C ARG A 439 5.56 -23.91 -4.68
N ALA A 440 6.21 -23.45 -3.61
CA ALA A 440 5.62 -23.32 -2.29
C ALA A 440 6.19 -22.11 -1.52
N VAL A 441 5.43 -21.61 -0.55
CA VAL A 441 5.88 -20.64 0.45
C VAL A 441 5.67 -21.26 1.82
N ILE A 442 6.67 -21.21 2.71
CA ILE A 442 6.58 -21.71 4.08
C ILE A 442 6.66 -20.53 5.06
N ALA A 443 5.54 -20.15 5.67
CA ALA A 443 5.41 -18.95 6.52
C ALA A 443 4.88 -19.28 7.93
N GLU A 444 5.06 -18.38 8.90
CA GLU A 444 4.41 -18.50 10.22
C GLU A 444 2.91 -18.20 10.12
N THR A 445 2.54 -17.14 9.39
CA THR A 445 1.16 -16.80 9.06
C THR A 445 1.09 -16.12 7.69
N PHE A 446 -0.05 -16.26 7.02
CA PHE A 446 -0.35 -15.62 5.74
C PHE A 446 -1.47 -14.60 5.87
N GLU A 447 -1.36 -13.53 5.10
CA GLU A 447 -2.44 -12.58 4.93
C GLU A 447 -3.51 -13.07 3.95
N ARG A 448 -4.79 -12.79 4.29
CA ARG A 448 -5.94 -13.54 3.76
C ARG A 448 -6.02 -13.51 2.24
N ILE A 449 -5.87 -12.33 1.64
CA ILE A 449 -5.98 -12.14 0.19
C ILE A 449 -4.75 -12.74 -0.51
N HIS A 450 -3.56 -12.61 0.08
CA HIS A 450 -2.34 -13.13 -0.52
C HIS A 450 -2.32 -14.67 -0.53
N ARG A 451 -2.77 -15.32 0.55
CA ARG A 451 -2.99 -16.78 0.59
C ARG A 451 -3.84 -17.24 -0.60
N SER A 452 -4.99 -16.62 -0.81
CA SER A 452 -5.88 -16.96 -1.93
C SER A 452 -5.24 -16.69 -3.29
N ASN A 453 -4.45 -15.62 -3.45
CA ASN A 453 -3.71 -15.36 -4.68
C ASN A 453 -2.63 -16.42 -4.96
N LEU A 454 -1.92 -16.91 -3.93
CA LEU A 454 -0.93 -17.99 -4.09
C LEU A 454 -1.59 -19.28 -4.60
N VAL A 455 -2.68 -19.71 -3.96
CA VAL A 455 -3.45 -20.89 -4.37
C VAL A 455 -4.06 -20.70 -5.77
N GLY A 456 -4.62 -19.53 -6.06
CA GLY A 456 -5.14 -19.19 -7.38
C GLY A 456 -4.09 -19.24 -8.49
N MET A 457 -2.80 -19.10 -8.17
CA MET A 457 -1.69 -19.28 -9.09
C MET A 457 -1.00 -20.65 -8.98
N GLY A 458 -1.55 -21.61 -8.23
CA GLY A 458 -0.99 -22.97 -8.10
C GLY A 458 0.27 -23.05 -7.24
N ILE A 459 0.59 -22.02 -6.45
CA ILE A 459 1.66 -22.02 -5.45
C ILE A 459 1.08 -22.53 -4.13
N LEU A 460 1.74 -23.49 -3.50
CA LEU A 460 1.29 -24.09 -2.24
C LEU A 460 1.67 -23.22 -1.03
N PRO A 461 0.73 -22.58 -0.31
CA PRO A 461 1.04 -21.92 0.95
C PRO A 461 1.10 -22.97 2.08
N LEU A 462 2.24 -23.07 2.75
CA LEU A 462 2.48 -23.93 3.90
C LEU A 462 2.69 -23.07 5.14
N GLN A 463 1.96 -23.37 6.21
CA GLN A 463 2.10 -22.70 7.49
C GLN A 463 2.82 -23.61 8.49
N TYR A 464 3.80 -23.09 9.23
CA TYR A 464 4.42 -23.84 10.32
C TYR A 464 3.37 -24.24 11.39
N GLN A 465 3.67 -25.27 12.20
CA GLN A 465 2.84 -25.58 13.38
C GLN A 465 2.88 -24.43 14.40
N PRO A 466 1.87 -24.30 15.29
CA PRO A 466 1.92 -23.36 16.40
C PRO A 466 3.23 -23.47 17.20
N GLY A 467 3.93 -22.36 17.37
CA GLY A 467 5.22 -22.30 18.07
C GLY A 467 6.44 -22.76 17.25
N GLN A 468 6.28 -23.09 15.96
CA GLN A 468 7.40 -23.38 15.05
C GLN A 468 7.62 -22.25 14.04
N ASN A 469 8.87 -22.00 13.70
CA ASN A 469 9.29 -21.17 12.57
C ASN A 469 10.67 -21.61 12.05
N ALA A 470 11.20 -20.88 11.05
CA ALA A 470 12.52 -21.19 10.50
C ALA A 470 13.63 -21.21 11.57
N ALA A 471 13.65 -20.23 12.47
CA ALA A 471 14.67 -20.11 13.52
C ALA A 471 14.55 -21.24 14.57
N SER A 472 13.34 -21.56 15.05
CA SER A 472 13.12 -22.61 16.05
C SER A 472 13.42 -24.01 15.52
N LEU A 473 13.32 -24.20 14.20
CA LEU A 473 13.69 -25.43 13.49
C LEU A 473 15.17 -25.43 13.04
N GLY A 474 15.91 -24.35 13.31
CA GLY A 474 17.30 -24.18 12.89
C GLY A 474 17.50 -24.20 11.37
N LEU A 475 16.50 -23.76 10.60
CA LEU A 475 16.54 -23.66 9.14
C LEU A 475 17.25 -22.37 8.72
N THR A 476 18.24 -22.49 7.84
CA THR A 476 19.05 -21.37 7.35
C THR A 476 18.64 -20.89 5.97
N GLY A 477 17.91 -21.71 5.22
CA GLY A 477 17.62 -21.54 3.81
C GLY A 477 18.67 -22.18 2.88
N ALA A 478 19.83 -22.59 3.39
CA ALA A 478 20.85 -23.30 2.62
C ALA A 478 20.49 -24.77 2.34
N GLU A 479 19.49 -25.32 3.04
CA GLU A 479 19.02 -26.70 2.92
C GLU A 479 18.37 -26.98 1.54
N THR A 480 18.22 -28.26 1.18
CA THR A 480 17.25 -28.68 0.16
C THR A 480 15.95 -29.11 0.81
N PHE A 481 14.82 -28.68 0.25
CA PHE A 481 13.49 -28.93 0.79
C PHE A 481 12.75 -29.99 -0.02
N THR A 482 12.14 -30.95 0.65
CA THR A 482 11.21 -31.92 0.05
C THR A 482 9.89 -31.91 0.81
N ILE A 483 8.77 -31.69 0.11
CA ILE A 483 7.41 -31.62 0.63
C ILE A 483 6.64 -32.81 0.09
N ARG A 484 6.07 -33.63 0.98
CA ARG A 484 5.47 -34.93 0.65
C ARG A 484 3.98 -35.02 0.98
N GLY A 485 3.30 -35.93 0.28
CA GLY A 485 1.89 -36.27 0.49
C GLY A 485 0.92 -35.37 -0.27
N LEU A 486 1.41 -34.63 -1.27
CA LEU A 486 0.60 -33.68 -2.04
C LEU A 486 -0.41 -34.38 -2.96
N ASN A 487 -0.16 -35.63 -3.33
CA ASN A 487 -1.12 -36.44 -4.08
C ASN A 487 -2.43 -36.75 -3.31
N LYS A 488 -2.42 -36.60 -1.98
CA LYS A 488 -3.59 -36.76 -1.10
C LYS A 488 -4.00 -35.43 -0.45
N LEU A 489 -3.63 -34.30 -1.07
CA LEU A 489 -3.96 -32.98 -0.56
C LEU A 489 -5.48 -32.85 -0.39
N ALA A 490 -5.87 -32.43 0.81
CA ALA A 490 -7.24 -32.12 1.20
C ALA A 490 -7.25 -30.74 1.87
N PRO A 491 -8.41 -30.08 2.01
CA PRO A 491 -8.49 -28.78 2.67
C PRO A 491 -7.85 -28.85 4.06
N ARG A 492 -6.92 -27.93 4.33
CA ARG A 492 -6.17 -27.82 5.59
C ARG A 492 -5.40 -29.09 5.99
N ALA A 493 -4.97 -29.88 5.01
CA ALA A 493 -4.14 -31.07 5.25
C ALA A 493 -2.79 -30.71 5.91
N ILE A 494 -2.30 -31.62 6.75
CA ILE A 494 -0.95 -31.56 7.31
C ILE A 494 -0.01 -32.33 6.37
N VAL A 495 1.06 -31.70 5.90
CA VAL A 495 2.06 -32.27 4.99
C VAL A 495 3.41 -32.42 5.68
N ASP A 496 4.19 -33.42 5.27
CA ASP A 496 5.55 -33.64 5.78
C ASP A 496 6.57 -32.83 4.98
N VAL A 497 7.48 -32.16 5.69
CA VAL A 497 8.58 -31.38 5.10
C VAL A 497 9.92 -31.89 5.63
N GLU A 498 10.80 -32.28 4.71
CA GLU A 498 12.18 -32.67 4.97
C GLU A 498 13.12 -31.56 4.47
N ALA A 499 13.86 -30.92 5.38
CA ALA A 499 14.93 -29.98 5.05
C ALA A 499 16.29 -30.65 5.28
N ARG A 500 17.06 -30.87 4.21
CA ARG A 500 18.36 -31.55 4.24
C ARG A 500 19.51 -30.56 4.18
N ARG A 501 20.36 -30.57 5.20
CA ARG A 501 21.59 -29.78 5.27
C ARG A 501 22.71 -30.39 4.42
N ALA A 502 23.74 -29.59 4.11
CA ALA A 502 24.90 -30.03 3.34
C ALA A 502 25.73 -31.15 4.02
N ASN A 503 25.70 -31.23 5.36
CA ASN A 503 26.32 -32.31 6.15
C ASN A 503 25.51 -33.64 6.10
N GLY A 504 24.38 -33.69 5.39
CA GLY A 504 23.50 -34.86 5.28
C GLY A 504 22.40 -34.96 6.34
N GLU A 505 22.46 -34.15 7.40
CA GLU A 505 21.44 -34.04 8.45
C GLU A 505 20.07 -33.65 7.85
N VAL A 506 18.99 -34.22 8.39
CA VAL A 506 17.62 -33.96 7.93
C VAL A 506 16.78 -33.44 9.09
N VAL A 507 16.40 -32.17 9.03
CA VAL A 507 15.36 -31.60 9.87
C VAL A 507 14.01 -32.01 9.29
N ARG A 508 13.17 -32.66 10.09
CA ARG A 508 11.81 -33.05 9.70
C ARG A 508 10.79 -32.28 10.52
N PHE A 509 9.82 -31.68 9.84
CA PHE A 509 8.71 -31.00 10.48
C PHE A 509 7.44 -31.18 9.65
N ARG A 510 6.29 -30.83 10.25
CA ARG A 510 4.99 -30.89 9.58
C ARG A 510 4.49 -29.48 9.33
N ALA A 511 3.89 -29.22 8.19
CA ALA A 511 3.29 -27.93 7.87
C ALA A 511 1.80 -28.08 7.56
N LEU A 512 1.01 -27.07 7.91
CA LEU A 512 -0.39 -26.97 7.53
C LEU A 512 -0.48 -26.38 6.11
N ALA A 513 -0.99 -27.14 5.15
CA ALA A 513 -1.30 -26.60 3.83
C ALA A 513 -2.49 -25.64 3.93
N ARG A 514 -2.27 -24.35 3.67
CA ARG A 514 -3.27 -23.27 3.71
C ARG A 514 -4.06 -23.17 2.40
N VAL A 515 -4.42 -24.35 1.90
CA VAL A 515 -5.48 -24.60 0.93
C VAL A 515 -6.73 -24.84 1.78
N ASP A 516 -7.58 -23.83 1.93
CA ASP A 516 -8.53 -23.79 3.05
C ASP A 516 -9.89 -24.42 2.70
N ASP A 517 -10.24 -24.50 1.40
CA ASP A 517 -11.54 -24.93 0.86
C ASP A 517 -11.41 -26.05 -0.19
N PRO A 518 -12.47 -26.81 -0.53
CA PRO A 518 -12.42 -27.83 -1.58
C PRO A 518 -12.05 -27.27 -2.96
N VAL A 519 -12.56 -26.09 -3.33
CA VAL A 519 -12.28 -25.46 -4.64
C VAL A 519 -10.81 -25.03 -4.78
N ASP A 520 -10.15 -24.68 -3.67
CA ASP A 520 -8.70 -24.42 -3.64
C ASP A 520 -7.91 -25.67 -4.08
N ILE A 521 -8.38 -26.89 -3.79
CA ILE A 521 -7.75 -28.15 -4.25
C ILE A 521 -7.87 -28.29 -5.77
N ASP A 522 -9.04 -27.98 -6.34
CA ASP A 522 -9.26 -28.10 -7.79
C ASP A 522 -8.44 -27.07 -8.59
N TYR A 523 -8.21 -25.89 -8.01
CA TYR A 523 -7.24 -24.92 -8.53
C TYR A 523 -5.81 -25.49 -8.48
N MET A 524 -5.38 -26.07 -7.35
CA MET A 524 -4.04 -26.68 -7.25
C MET A 524 -3.84 -27.83 -8.24
N ARG A 525 -4.86 -28.68 -8.46
CA ARG A 525 -4.84 -29.78 -9.43
C ARG A 525 -4.75 -29.32 -10.89
N SER A 526 -5.38 -28.20 -11.21
CA SER A 526 -5.30 -27.55 -12.53
C SER A 526 -4.04 -26.70 -12.72
N GLY A 527 -3.24 -26.50 -11.66
CA GLY A 527 -2.07 -25.60 -11.68
C GLY A 527 -2.44 -24.11 -11.63
N GLY A 528 -3.65 -23.78 -11.17
CA GLY A 528 -4.14 -22.42 -10.98
C GLY A 528 -5.60 -22.23 -11.46
N VAL A 529 -6.23 -21.16 -10.97
CA VAL A 529 -7.63 -20.79 -11.30
C VAL A 529 -7.81 -20.48 -12.79
N LEU A 530 -6.80 -19.90 -13.44
CA LEU A 530 -6.85 -19.60 -14.88
C LEU A 530 -6.98 -20.87 -15.72
N ASN A 531 -6.21 -21.91 -15.38
CA ASN A 531 -6.24 -23.20 -16.05
C ASN A 531 -7.50 -23.98 -15.72
N PHE A 532 -7.98 -23.91 -14.47
CA PHE A 532 -9.25 -24.51 -14.05
C PHE A 532 -10.42 -23.96 -14.89
N VAL A 533 -10.58 -22.62 -14.93
CA VAL A 533 -11.66 -21.96 -15.67
C VAL A 533 -11.53 -22.21 -17.19
N PHE A 534 -10.30 -22.21 -17.72
CA PHE A 534 -10.08 -22.53 -19.13
C PHE A 534 -10.47 -23.98 -19.46
N GLY A 535 -10.13 -24.94 -18.59
CA GLY A 535 -10.54 -26.33 -18.71
C GLY A 535 -12.07 -26.51 -18.65
N GLU A 536 -12.76 -25.80 -17.75
CA GLU A 536 -14.22 -25.78 -17.71
C GLU A 536 -14.85 -25.21 -18.98
N LEU A 537 -14.26 -24.18 -19.59
CA LEU A 537 -14.74 -23.60 -20.84
C LEU A 537 -14.52 -24.52 -22.03
N LEU A 538 -13.41 -25.25 -22.07
CA LEU A 538 -13.17 -26.29 -23.09
C LEU A 538 -14.12 -27.48 -22.94
N ALA A 539 -14.49 -27.88 -21.72
CA ALA A 539 -15.40 -29.00 -21.47
C ALA A 539 -16.89 -28.68 -21.71
N LYS A 540 -17.23 -27.40 -21.96
CA LYS A 540 -18.60 -26.92 -22.24
C LYS A 540 -18.89 -26.73 -23.74
N ASN A 541 -17.88 -26.83 -24.59
CA ASN A 541 -17.96 -26.77 -26.06
C ASN A 541 -17.70 -28.15 -26.68
#